data_AF-A0A388NVY7-F1
#
_entry.id   AF-A0A388NVY7-F1
#
_cell.length_a   1.000
_cell.length_b   1.000
_cell.length_c   1.000
_cell.angle_alpha   90.00
_cell.angle_beta   90.00
_cell.angle_gamma   90.00
#
_symmetry.space_group_name_H-M   'P 1'
#
loop_
_entity.id
_entity.type
_entity.pdbx_description
1 polymer ?
#
loop_
_entity_poly.entity_id
_entity_poly.type
_entity_poly.pdbx_seq_one_letter_code
_entity_poly.pdbx_strand_id
1 'polypeptide(L)'
;MTANTFDFVIIGGGSAGCVLANRLSADPAVRVLVLEAGRRDYSWDIFIHMPAGLATPIGNRFYDWRYESEPEPHMNNRRIYHARGKVLGGSSSINGMIFQRGNPQDYEKWARAGGMQDWDYAHCLPYFKRMETCMAGGDEYRGTSGPLVVERGPCQSPLFDAFFAAVQQAGYPLTSDVNGRQQEGFAAFDRNIHRGRRLSAARAYLHPVLQRHNLQLICGALTTRILFEGRRAVGVEYVRGGRSERVLAGEVLCCGGAINSPQLLQLSGIGDAAELAQHGIRAVQHLPGVGENLQDHLEVYVQHACLQPVSMQPALRWYNKPWIGYQWLFHRTGPAPESF
;
A
#
# COMPACT_ATOMS: atom_id res chain seq x y z
N MET A 1 7.91 -1.27 38.19
CA MET A 1 8.56 -1.13 36.87
C MET A 1 7.53 -0.47 35.97
N THR A 2 7.73 0.81 35.64
CA THR A 2 6.77 1.63 34.89
C THR A 2 6.52 0.97 33.52
N ALA A 3 5.31 0.45 33.32
CA ALA A 3 4.94 -0.16 32.05
C ALA A 3 5.16 0.85 30.92
N ASN A 4 5.88 0.45 29.86
CA ASN A 4 6.03 1.21 28.62
C ASN A 4 4.69 1.24 27.89
N THR A 5 3.73 2.01 28.40
CA THR A 5 2.43 2.23 27.78
C THR A 5 2.57 3.28 26.68
N PHE A 6 2.09 2.96 25.49
CA PHE A 6 1.93 3.90 24.39
C PHE A 6 0.49 4.37 24.33
N ASP A 7 0.26 5.58 23.82
CA ASP A 7 -1.11 6.03 23.55
C ASP A 7 -1.69 5.24 22.38
N PHE A 8 -0.87 5.03 21.34
CA PHE A 8 -1.24 4.24 20.16
C PHE A 8 -0.19 3.17 19.84
N VAL A 9 -0.67 1.95 19.58
CA VAL A 9 0.11 0.89 18.93
C VAL A 9 -0.49 0.62 17.55
N ILE A 10 0.28 0.89 16.51
CA ILE A 10 -0.06 0.64 15.10
C ILE A 10 0.54 -0.70 14.69
N ILE A 11 -0.32 -1.62 14.25
CA ILE A 11 0.05 -2.95 13.80
C ILE A 11 0.19 -2.95 12.29
N GLY A 12 1.42 -2.94 11.79
CA GLY A 12 1.75 -2.85 10.37
C GLY A 12 2.20 -1.45 9.97
N GLY A 13 3.44 -1.33 9.54
CA GLY A 13 4.04 -0.13 8.94
C GLY A 13 3.77 -0.05 7.43
N GLY A 14 2.57 -0.45 7.00
CA GLY A 14 2.12 -0.36 5.60
C GLY A 14 1.72 1.05 5.17
N SER A 15 0.99 1.17 4.05
CA SER A 15 0.54 2.48 3.53
C SER A 15 -0.24 3.29 4.56
N ALA A 16 -1.31 2.72 5.14
CA ALA A 16 -2.11 3.40 6.17
C ALA A 16 -1.34 3.59 7.49
N GLY A 17 -0.58 2.56 7.90
CA GLY A 17 0.19 2.63 9.15
C GLY A 17 1.25 3.73 9.15
N CYS A 18 1.92 3.96 8.02
CA CYS A 18 2.86 5.08 7.86
C CYS A 18 2.15 6.44 7.97
N VAL A 19 0.95 6.58 7.39
CA VAL A 19 0.15 7.81 7.49
C VAL A 19 -0.26 8.07 8.93
N LEU A 20 -0.85 7.07 9.60
CA LEU A 20 -1.30 7.19 10.99
C LEU A 20 -0.13 7.52 11.93
N ALA A 21 1.01 6.84 11.77
CA ALA A 21 2.20 7.11 12.56
C ALA A 21 2.67 8.56 12.42
N ASN A 22 2.69 9.11 11.21
CA ASN A 22 3.04 10.50 10.98
C ASN A 22 2.03 11.48 11.62
N ARG A 23 0.73 11.23 11.44
CA ARG A 23 -0.32 12.15 11.89
C ARG A 23 -0.50 12.13 13.40
N LEU A 24 -0.51 10.96 14.03
CA LEU A 24 -0.68 10.82 15.48
C LEU A 24 0.54 11.34 16.25
N SER A 25 1.75 11.03 15.79
CA SER A 25 2.99 11.52 16.44
C SER A 25 3.28 13.00 16.18
N ALA A 26 2.43 13.72 15.43
CA ALA A 26 2.59 15.15 15.22
C ALA A 26 2.41 15.94 16.52
N ASP A 27 1.58 15.44 17.44
CA ASP A 27 1.51 15.94 18.80
C ASP A 27 2.63 15.29 19.64
N PRO A 28 3.59 16.07 20.19
CA PRO A 28 4.69 15.54 20.99
C PRO A 28 4.24 14.88 22.30
N ALA A 29 3.03 15.15 22.78
CA ALA A 29 2.47 14.51 23.96
C ALA A 29 2.02 13.06 23.70
N VAL A 30 1.78 12.69 22.44
CA VAL A 30 1.24 11.39 22.04
C VAL A 30 2.36 10.42 21.71
N ARG A 31 2.47 9.32 22.47
CA ARG A 31 3.43 8.24 22.27
C ARG A 31 2.89 7.20 21.30
N VAL A 32 3.57 7.00 20.18
CA VAL A 32 3.17 6.08 19.12
C VAL A 32 4.22 4.99 18.93
N LEU A 33 3.78 3.73 18.90
CA LEU A 33 4.58 2.58 18.51
C LEU A 33 4.07 1.99 17.20
N VAL A 34 4.96 1.74 16.25
CA VAL A 34 4.69 0.99 15.02
C VAL A 34 5.39 -0.37 15.08
N LEU A 35 4.62 -1.45 14.94
CA LEU A 35 5.12 -2.82 14.84
C LEU A 35 5.01 -3.29 13.39
N GLU A 36 6.14 -3.49 12.72
CA GLU A 36 6.19 -3.96 11.33
C GLU A 36 6.78 -5.37 11.29
N ALA A 37 6.04 -6.33 10.73
CA ALA A 37 6.48 -7.73 10.61
C ALA A 37 7.66 -7.90 9.64
N GLY A 38 7.70 -7.06 8.62
CA GLY A 38 8.75 -7.01 7.61
C GLY A 38 10.03 -6.33 8.05
N ARG A 39 10.99 -6.33 7.13
CA ARG A 39 12.30 -5.70 7.33
C ARG A 39 12.22 -4.17 7.24
N ARG A 40 13.29 -3.50 7.68
CA ARG A 40 13.44 -2.04 7.50
C ARG A 40 13.56 -1.70 6.02
N ASP A 41 13.07 -0.52 5.65
CA ASP A 41 13.34 0.11 4.36
C ASP A 41 14.71 0.81 4.39
N TYR A 42 15.74 0.11 3.89
CA TYR A 42 17.09 0.63 3.78
C TYR A 42 17.27 1.48 2.51
N SER A 43 17.98 2.60 2.60
CA SER A 43 18.16 3.54 1.47
C SER A 43 18.96 2.96 0.29
N TRP A 44 19.83 1.98 0.56
CA TRP A 44 20.64 1.27 -0.43
C TRP A 44 19.91 0.10 -1.12
N ASP A 45 18.68 -0.20 -0.71
CA ASP A 45 17.91 -1.32 -1.23
C ASP A 45 17.34 -1.03 -2.63
N ILE A 46 18.15 -1.29 -3.65
CA ILE A 46 17.81 -0.97 -5.04
C ILE A 46 16.49 -1.61 -5.49
N PHE A 47 16.08 -2.75 -4.93
CA PHE A 47 14.94 -3.53 -5.42
C PHE A 47 13.59 -2.89 -5.10
N ILE A 48 13.51 -2.11 -4.01
CA ILE A 48 12.30 -1.36 -3.66
C ILE A 48 12.41 0.12 -4.06
N HIS A 49 13.62 0.66 -4.22
CA HIS A 49 13.81 2.08 -4.57
C HIS A 49 13.84 2.37 -6.07
N MET A 50 14.31 1.42 -6.86
CA MET A 50 14.35 1.54 -8.32
C MET A 50 13.00 1.10 -8.89
N PRO A 51 12.26 1.97 -9.62
CA PRO A 51 10.97 1.64 -10.22
C PRO A 51 10.98 0.35 -11.05
N ALA A 52 11.96 0.21 -11.94
CA ALA A 52 12.22 -0.99 -12.73
C ALA A 52 12.48 -2.28 -11.94
N GLY A 53 12.81 -2.16 -10.64
CA GLY A 53 13.06 -3.28 -9.75
C GLY A 53 11.80 -4.04 -9.33
N LEU A 54 10.59 -3.54 -9.67
CA LEU A 54 9.27 -4.03 -9.24
C LEU A 54 9.11 -5.56 -9.25
N ALA A 55 9.55 -6.23 -10.30
CA ALA A 55 9.38 -7.68 -10.41
C ALA A 55 10.24 -8.49 -9.42
N THR A 56 11.26 -7.88 -8.80
CA THR A 56 12.19 -8.60 -7.91
C THR A 56 11.66 -8.78 -6.47
N PRO A 57 10.98 -7.79 -5.85
CA PRO A 57 10.32 -8.01 -4.57
C PRO A 57 9.16 -9.00 -4.60
N ILE A 58 8.39 -9.05 -5.69
CA ILE A 58 7.23 -9.94 -5.83
C ILE A 58 7.71 -11.40 -5.82
N GLY A 59 7.10 -12.27 -5.02
CA GLY A 59 7.55 -13.67 -4.88
C GLY A 59 8.78 -13.87 -4.00
N ASN A 60 9.40 -12.80 -3.50
CA ASN A 60 10.60 -12.88 -2.68
C ASN A 60 10.28 -12.82 -1.19
N ARG A 61 10.66 -13.86 -0.44
CA ARG A 61 10.37 -14.02 1.00
C ARG A 61 10.79 -12.85 1.90
N PHE A 62 11.73 -12.01 1.43
CA PHE A 62 12.22 -10.86 2.19
C PHE A 62 11.35 -9.61 2.04
N TYR A 63 10.48 -9.56 1.02
CA TYR A 63 9.65 -8.40 0.71
C TYR A 63 8.17 -8.73 0.59
N ASP A 64 7.83 -9.99 0.40
CA ASP A 64 6.49 -10.45 0.09
C ASP A 64 6.05 -11.51 1.10
N TRP A 65 4.79 -11.41 1.52
CA TRP A 65 4.12 -12.45 2.29
C TRP A 65 3.92 -13.74 1.50
N ARG A 66 3.76 -13.63 0.18
CA ARG A 66 3.58 -14.75 -0.77
C ARG A 66 2.35 -15.58 -0.44
N TYR A 67 1.21 -14.91 -0.25
CA TYR A 67 -0.06 -15.60 -0.09
C TYR A 67 -0.46 -16.31 -1.38
N GLU A 68 -1.24 -17.35 -1.21
CA GLU A 68 -1.83 -18.13 -2.28
C GLU A 68 -3.27 -18.45 -1.87
N SER A 69 -4.20 -18.36 -2.80
CA SER A 69 -5.60 -18.72 -2.56
C SER A 69 -5.78 -20.22 -2.35
N GLU A 70 -6.93 -20.63 -1.82
CA GLU A 70 -7.42 -21.99 -2.03
C GLU A 70 -7.74 -22.23 -3.52
N PRO A 71 -7.90 -23.49 -3.98
CA PRO A 71 -8.21 -23.76 -5.38
C PRO A 71 -9.49 -23.06 -5.78
N GLU A 72 -9.40 -22.15 -6.75
CA GLU A 72 -10.52 -21.33 -7.20
C GLU A 72 -11.44 -22.16 -8.12
N PRO A 73 -12.65 -22.53 -7.68
CA PRO A 73 -13.52 -23.44 -8.43
C PRO A 73 -13.96 -22.83 -9.78
N HIS A 74 -14.06 -21.51 -9.85
CA HIS A 74 -14.42 -20.77 -11.06
C HIS A 74 -13.21 -20.39 -11.93
N MET A 75 -12.00 -20.85 -11.58
CA MET A 75 -10.77 -20.62 -12.36
C MET A 75 -10.01 -21.92 -12.64
N ASN A 76 -10.73 -23.00 -12.95
CA ASN A 76 -10.17 -24.33 -13.23
C ASN A 76 -9.31 -24.86 -12.07
N ASN A 77 -9.74 -24.63 -10.82
CA ASN A 77 -9.04 -25.02 -9.60
C ASN A 77 -7.59 -24.49 -9.50
N ARG A 78 -7.28 -23.38 -10.19
CA ARG A 78 -6.00 -22.71 -10.03
C ARG A 78 -5.89 -22.13 -8.63
N ARG A 79 -4.68 -22.16 -8.08
CA ARG A 79 -4.31 -21.35 -6.93
C ARG A 79 -3.74 -20.02 -7.43
N ILE A 80 -4.27 -18.93 -6.90
CA ILE A 80 -3.93 -17.58 -7.35
C ILE A 80 -2.96 -16.97 -6.35
N TYR A 81 -1.83 -16.50 -6.88
CA TYR A 81 -0.81 -15.85 -6.10
C TYR A 81 -1.21 -14.42 -5.72
N HIS A 82 -1.10 -14.07 -4.44
CA HIS A 82 -1.41 -12.72 -3.93
C HIS A 82 -0.18 -12.09 -3.28
N ALA A 83 0.50 -11.24 -4.04
CA ALA A 83 1.63 -10.44 -3.56
C ALA A 83 1.17 -9.40 -2.52
N ARG A 84 1.81 -9.38 -1.34
CA ARG A 84 1.57 -8.36 -0.31
C ARG A 84 2.89 -7.98 0.36
N GLY A 85 3.14 -6.69 0.49
CA GLY A 85 4.43 -6.21 1.02
C GLY A 85 4.64 -6.57 2.49
N LYS A 86 5.76 -7.25 2.76
CA LYS A 86 6.33 -7.59 4.07
C LYS A 86 7.66 -6.85 4.28
N VAL A 87 7.58 -5.53 4.26
CA VAL A 87 8.68 -4.58 4.43
C VAL A 87 8.07 -3.25 4.88
N LEU A 88 8.83 -2.39 5.56
CA LEU A 88 8.36 -1.05 5.90
C LEU A 88 7.84 -0.31 4.65
N GLY A 89 6.64 0.28 4.75
CA GLY A 89 5.86 0.83 3.65
C GLY A 89 4.83 -0.16 3.08
N GLY A 90 4.91 -1.44 3.44
CA GLY A 90 4.00 -2.51 3.02
C GLY A 90 3.95 -2.62 1.50
N SER A 91 2.75 -2.83 0.96
CA SER A 91 2.56 -2.97 -0.49
C SER A 91 2.96 -1.72 -1.28
N SER A 92 3.00 -0.51 -0.70
CA SER A 92 3.49 0.68 -1.42
C SER A 92 4.98 0.60 -1.78
N SER A 93 5.75 -0.22 -1.06
CA SER A 93 7.17 -0.46 -1.36
C SER A 93 7.39 -1.47 -2.49
N ILE A 94 6.33 -2.17 -2.94
CA ILE A 94 6.41 -3.22 -3.97
C ILE A 94 5.32 -3.13 -5.06
N ASN A 95 4.53 -2.04 -5.10
CA ASN A 95 3.43 -1.88 -6.08
C ASN A 95 3.92 -1.34 -7.44
N GLY A 96 3.01 -1.28 -8.42
CA GLY A 96 3.27 -0.70 -9.75
C GLY A 96 3.47 0.82 -9.81
N MET A 97 3.42 1.54 -8.67
CA MET A 97 3.58 3.01 -8.55
C MET A 97 2.55 3.86 -9.29
N ILE A 98 1.58 3.27 -9.99
CA ILE A 98 0.43 3.98 -10.55
C ILE A 98 -0.34 4.63 -9.40
N PHE A 99 -0.65 5.92 -9.57
CA PHE A 99 -1.45 6.70 -8.63
C PHE A 99 -2.81 7.01 -9.26
N GLN A 100 -3.84 6.42 -8.70
CA GLN A 100 -5.22 6.62 -9.09
C GLN A 100 -6.12 6.68 -7.85
N ARG A 101 -7.02 7.64 -7.81
CA ARG A 101 -8.08 7.77 -6.81
C ARG A 101 -9.31 6.96 -7.21
N GLY A 102 -10.16 6.63 -6.25
CA GLY A 102 -11.46 6.00 -6.53
C GLY A 102 -12.40 6.94 -7.29
N ASN A 103 -13.42 6.36 -7.92
CA ASN A 103 -14.50 7.14 -8.52
C ASN A 103 -15.34 7.80 -7.41
N PRO A 104 -15.84 9.04 -7.59
CA PRO A 104 -16.76 9.64 -6.62
C PRO A 104 -17.91 8.71 -6.22
N GLN A 105 -18.48 7.95 -7.16
CA GLN A 105 -19.57 7.01 -6.88
C GLN A 105 -19.18 5.83 -5.97
N ASP A 106 -17.89 5.48 -5.88
CA ASP A 106 -17.41 4.47 -4.94
C ASP A 106 -17.60 4.94 -3.50
N TYR A 107 -17.33 6.22 -3.25
CA TYR A 107 -17.48 6.86 -1.94
C TYR A 107 -18.95 7.16 -1.63
N GLU A 108 -19.74 7.57 -2.63
CA GLU A 108 -21.20 7.68 -2.47
C GLU A 108 -21.83 6.33 -2.10
N LYS A 109 -21.32 5.23 -2.64
CA LYS A 109 -21.74 3.88 -2.25
C LYS A 109 -21.39 3.59 -0.79
N TRP A 110 -20.22 4.00 -0.30
CA TRP A 110 -19.85 3.85 1.11
C TRP A 110 -20.74 4.67 2.04
N ALA A 111 -21.04 5.92 1.68
CA ALA A 111 -21.87 6.82 2.48
C ALA A 111 -23.29 6.32 2.73
N ARG A 112 -23.80 5.45 1.85
CA ARG A 112 -25.11 4.80 2.00
C ARG A 112 -25.13 3.73 3.10
N ALA A 113 -23.97 3.23 3.52
CA ALA A 113 -23.89 2.27 4.61
C ALA A 113 -24.06 2.97 5.97
N GLY A 114 -24.80 2.34 6.88
CA GLY A 114 -25.03 2.88 8.22
C GLY A 114 -23.71 3.08 8.98
N GLY A 115 -23.50 4.28 9.53
CA GLY A 115 -22.27 4.64 10.26
C GLY A 115 -21.12 5.11 9.37
N MET A 116 -21.33 5.19 8.04
CA MET A 116 -20.33 5.67 7.09
C MET A 116 -20.73 6.96 6.38
N GLN A 117 -21.69 7.72 6.90
CA GLN A 117 -22.29 8.87 6.22
C GLN A 117 -21.26 9.95 5.82
N ASP A 118 -20.20 10.12 6.62
CA ASP A 118 -19.14 11.10 6.37
C ASP A 118 -18.01 10.54 5.46
N TRP A 119 -18.26 9.44 4.74
CA TRP A 119 -17.33 8.84 3.77
C TRP A 119 -17.73 9.06 2.31
N ASP A 120 -18.62 10.02 2.03
CA ASP A 120 -18.90 10.45 0.66
C ASP A 120 -17.69 11.14 0.01
N TYR A 121 -17.76 11.39 -1.30
CA TYR A 121 -16.61 11.95 -2.02
C TYR A 121 -16.27 13.36 -1.53
N ALA A 122 -17.26 14.18 -1.17
CA ALA A 122 -17.05 15.54 -0.72
C ALA A 122 -16.28 15.60 0.61
N HIS A 123 -16.57 14.68 1.54
CA HIS A 123 -15.84 14.53 2.80
C HIS A 123 -14.44 13.94 2.59
N CYS A 124 -14.26 13.02 1.64
CA CYS A 124 -12.95 12.46 1.33
C CYS A 124 -12.02 13.41 0.55
N LEU A 125 -12.57 14.30 -0.29
CA LEU A 125 -11.78 15.15 -1.19
C LEU A 125 -10.72 16.01 -0.49
N PRO A 126 -10.99 16.69 0.64
CA PRO A 126 -9.96 17.40 1.41
C PRO A 126 -8.79 16.52 1.83
N TYR A 127 -9.03 15.23 2.13
CA TYR A 127 -7.98 14.28 2.49
C TYR A 127 -7.17 13.84 1.26
N PHE A 128 -7.81 13.66 0.11
CA PHE A 128 -7.09 13.42 -1.16
C PHE A 128 -6.22 14.61 -1.56
N LYS A 129 -6.67 15.85 -1.33
CA LYS A 129 -5.83 17.03 -1.54
C LYS A 129 -4.69 17.09 -0.54
N ARG A 130 -4.95 16.78 0.74
CA ARG A 130 -3.93 16.78 1.80
C ARG A 130 -2.87 15.69 1.65
N MET A 131 -3.18 14.58 0.97
CA MET A 131 -2.23 13.47 0.83
C MET A 131 -1.15 13.71 -0.22
N GLU A 132 -1.42 14.52 -1.24
CA GLU A 132 -0.58 14.64 -2.43
C GLU A 132 0.04 16.03 -2.65
N THR A 133 1.17 16.05 -3.36
CA THR A 133 1.72 17.20 -4.07
C THR A 133 1.71 16.87 -5.56
N CYS A 134 0.71 17.38 -6.27
CA CYS A 134 0.58 17.25 -7.72
C CYS A 134 1.54 18.21 -8.42
N MET A 135 2.52 17.64 -9.12
CA MET A 135 3.54 18.43 -9.83
C MET A 135 2.98 19.19 -11.04
N ALA A 136 1.83 18.78 -11.57
CA ALA A 136 1.12 19.48 -12.64
C ALA A 136 0.35 20.73 -12.15
N GLY A 137 0.26 20.94 -10.83
CA GLY A 137 -0.49 22.04 -10.22
C GLY A 137 -1.72 21.57 -9.43
N GLY A 138 -2.27 22.50 -8.66
CA GLY A 138 -3.47 22.29 -7.85
C GLY A 138 -4.70 22.94 -8.47
N ASP A 139 -5.87 22.38 -8.18
CA ASP A 139 -7.17 22.91 -8.59
C ASP A 139 -8.25 22.55 -7.56
N GLU A 140 -9.51 22.50 -7.97
CA GLU A 140 -10.63 22.06 -7.15
C GLU A 140 -10.40 20.65 -6.57
N TYR A 141 -9.76 19.76 -7.34
CA TYR A 141 -9.58 18.34 -7.03
C TYR A 141 -8.16 17.98 -6.53
N ARG A 142 -7.13 18.68 -6.99
CA ARG A 142 -5.71 18.33 -6.80
C ARG A 142 -5.06 19.09 -5.64
N GLY A 143 -4.17 18.41 -4.93
CA GLY A 143 -3.38 18.98 -3.83
C GLY A 143 -1.96 19.35 -4.25
N THR A 144 -1.32 20.28 -3.53
CA THR A 144 0.04 20.78 -3.88
C THR A 144 1.03 20.77 -2.72
N SER A 145 0.64 20.24 -1.55
CA SER A 145 1.44 20.35 -0.33
C SER A 145 1.48 19.06 0.50
N GLY A 146 0.87 17.98 0.02
CA GLY A 146 0.86 16.69 0.68
C GLY A 146 2.19 15.94 0.51
N PRO A 147 2.50 14.98 1.38
CA PRO A 147 3.80 14.31 1.38
C PRO A 147 4.01 13.35 0.19
N LEU A 148 2.95 12.87 -0.47
CA LEU A 148 3.09 12.07 -1.68
C LEU A 148 3.25 12.97 -2.90
N VAL A 149 4.48 13.12 -3.39
CA VAL A 149 4.69 13.74 -4.70
C VAL A 149 4.14 12.83 -5.78
N VAL A 150 3.31 13.40 -6.66
CA VAL A 150 2.73 12.71 -7.81
C VAL A 150 3.12 13.43 -9.09
N GLU A 151 3.73 12.67 -9.99
CA GLU A 151 4.24 13.14 -11.28
C GLU A 151 3.45 12.48 -12.41
N ARG A 152 3.09 13.21 -13.46
CA ARG A 152 2.48 12.64 -14.67
C ARG A 152 3.53 11.81 -15.41
N GLY A 153 3.19 10.61 -15.85
CA GLY A 153 4.04 9.83 -16.74
C GLY A 153 4.34 10.62 -18.03
N PRO A 154 5.58 10.60 -18.54
CA PRO A 154 5.95 11.43 -19.69
C PRO A 154 5.37 10.91 -21.01
N CYS A 155 4.91 9.65 -21.05
CA CYS A 155 4.29 9.00 -22.22
C CYS A 155 5.04 9.20 -23.55
N GLN A 156 6.37 9.20 -23.52
CA GLN A 156 7.22 9.54 -24.68
C GLN A 156 7.35 8.42 -25.73
N SER A 157 6.91 7.20 -25.43
CA SER A 157 7.00 6.09 -26.39
C SER A 157 5.94 6.26 -27.50
N PRO A 158 6.28 5.99 -28.78
CA PRO A 158 5.30 6.02 -29.87
C PRO A 158 4.14 5.03 -29.67
N LEU A 159 4.28 4.06 -28.75
CA LEU A 159 3.19 3.18 -28.34
C LEU A 159 2.04 3.94 -27.66
N PHE A 160 2.33 5.01 -26.91
CA PHE A 160 1.29 5.83 -26.28
C PHE A 160 0.50 6.61 -27.33
N ASP A 161 1.18 7.21 -28.30
CA ASP A 161 0.53 7.93 -29.40
C ASP A 161 -0.39 6.99 -30.20
N ALA A 162 0.12 5.80 -30.56
CA ALA A 162 -0.66 4.77 -31.24
C ALA A 162 -1.86 4.31 -30.41
N PHE A 163 -1.68 4.12 -29.10
CA PHE A 163 -2.75 3.72 -28.19
C PHE A 163 -3.83 4.79 -28.06
N PHE A 164 -3.48 6.05 -27.83
CA PHE A 164 -4.44 7.14 -27.72
C PHE A 164 -5.21 7.38 -29.03
N ALA A 165 -4.53 7.27 -30.18
CA ALA A 165 -5.20 7.33 -31.48
C ALA A 165 -6.21 6.18 -31.65
N ALA A 166 -5.84 4.95 -31.29
CA ALA A 166 -6.74 3.79 -31.38
C ALA A 166 -7.95 3.93 -30.43
N VAL A 167 -7.74 4.43 -29.22
CA VAL A 167 -8.80 4.72 -28.25
C VAL A 167 -9.82 5.71 -28.81
N GLN A 168 -9.36 6.80 -29.44
CA GLN A 168 -10.24 7.79 -30.06
C GLN A 168 -10.98 7.22 -31.28
N GLN A 169 -10.31 6.41 -32.11
CA GLN A 169 -10.96 5.68 -33.22
C GLN A 169 -12.04 4.71 -32.72
N ALA A 170 -11.85 4.13 -31.53
CA ALA A 170 -12.85 3.29 -30.87
C ALA A 170 -13.99 4.10 -30.20
N GLY A 171 -13.96 5.44 -30.27
CA GLY A 171 -15.03 6.32 -29.79
C GLY A 171 -14.90 6.78 -28.34
N TYR A 172 -13.76 6.54 -27.68
CA TYR A 172 -13.56 6.93 -26.29
C TYR A 172 -12.84 8.29 -26.15
N PRO A 173 -13.19 9.09 -25.13
CA PRO A 173 -12.54 10.37 -24.90
C PRO A 173 -11.16 10.21 -24.25
N LEU A 174 -10.27 11.16 -24.55
CA LEU A 174 -9.10 11.41 -23.74
C LEU A 174 -9.48 12.36 -22.59
N THR A 175 -8.94 12.11 -21.40
CA THR A 175 -9.04 13.05 -20.27
C THR A 175 -7.69 13.69 -19.98
N SER A 176 -7.69 14.92 -19.49
CA SER A 176 -6.47 15.59 -19.05
C SER A 176 -6.01 15.11 -17.68
N ASP A 177 -6.92 14.53 -16.88
CA ASP A 177 -6.61 14.06 -15.53
C ASP A 177 -7.63 13.02 -15.02
N VAL A 178 -7.19 11.76 -14.89
CA VAL A 178 -8.00 10.66 -14.33
C VAL A 178 -8.30 10.81 -12.84
N ASN A 179 -7.64 11.76 -12.16
CA ASN A 179 -7.86 12.08 -10.74
C ASN A 179 -8.57 13.44 -10.55
N GLY A 180 -8.95 14.09 -11.65
CA GLY A 180 -9.62 15.39 -11.68
C GLY A 180 -11.12 15.28 -11.91
N ARG A 181 -11.70 16.30 -12.55
CA ARG A 181 -13.15 16.41 -12.77
C ARG A 181 -13.77 15.23 -13.52
N GLN A 182 -13.11 14.74 -14.57
CA GLN A 182 -13.59 13.65 -15.42
C GLN A 182 -12.63 12.48 -15.35
N GLN A 183 -13.00 11.46 -14.57
CA GLN A 183 -12.23 10.23 -14.47
C GLN A 183 -12.42 9.31 -15.67
N GLU A 184 -13.63 9.23 -16.23
CA GLU A 184 -13.92 8.38 -17.39
C GLU A 184 -13.20 8.89 -18.64
N GLY A 185 -12.35 8.05 -19.20
CA GLY A 185 -11.54 8.33 -20.39
C GLY A 185 -10.14 7.73 -20.27
N PHE A 186 -9.28 8.11 -21.20
CA PHE A 186 -7.89 7.65 -21.25
C PHE A 186 -6.92 8.80 -21.10
N ALA A 187 -5.88 8.62 -20.29
CA ALA A 187 -4.84 9.63 -20.10
C ALA A 187 -3.51 8.99 -19.69
N ALA A 188 -2.46 9.80 -19.69
CA ALA A 188 -1.26 9.49 -18.95
C ALA A 188 -1.58 9.39 -17.44
N PHE A 189 -1.16 8.30 -16.79
CA PHE A 189 -1.35 8.14 -15.36
C PHE A 189 -0.35 8.96 -14.55
N ASP A 190 -0.79 9.39 -13.37
CA ASP A 190 0.12 9.86 -12.33
C ASP A 190 0.87 8.67 -11.71
N ARG A 191 2.06 8.94 -11.20
CA ARG A 191 2.91 7.95 -10.54
C ARG A 191 3.54 8.48 -9.26
N ASN A 192 3.72 7.61 -8.28
CA ASN A 192 4.52 7.87 -7.07
C ASN A 192 6.01 7.58 -7.32
N ILE A 193 6.58 8.27 -8.30
CA ILE A 193 8.02 8.29 -8.58
C ILE A 193 8.47 9.73 -8.43
N HIS A 194 9.54 9.97 -7.68
CA HIS A 194 10.11 11.30 -7.52
C HIS A 194 11.64 11.22 -7.65
N ARG A 195 12.20 12.09 -8.49
CA ARG A 195 13.66 12.11 -8.80
C ARG A 195 14.19 10.73 -9.20
N GLY A 196 13.40 10.02 -10.00
CA GLY A 196 13.69 8.69 -10.52
C GLY A 196 13.67 7.56 -9.49
N ARG A 197 13.14 7.79 -8.28
CA ARG A 197 13.01 6.76 -7.23
C ARG A 197 11.55 6.54 -6.90
N ARG A 198 11.19 5.30 -6.54
CA ARG A 198 9.89 5.01 -5.92
C ARG A 198 9.70 5.88 -4.68
N LEU A 199 8.53 6.49 -4.55
CA LEU A 199 8.10 7.19 -3.35
C LEU A 199 7.03 6.37 -2.61
N SER A 200 7.48 5.41 -1.78
CA SER A 200 6.58 4.62 -0.94
C SER A 200 5.98 5.45 0.20
N ALA A 201 4.94 4.93 0.85
CA ALA A 201 4.36 5.57 2.04
C ALA A 201 5.37 5.70 3.19
N ALA A 202 6.28 4.74 3.34
CA ALA A 202 7.37 4.85 4.32
C ALA A 202 8.26 6.06 4.01
N ARG A 203 8.63 6.27 2.74
CA ARG A 203 9.48 7.40 2.31
C ARG A 203 8.80 8.74 2.42
N ALA A 204 7.51 8.81 2.06
CA ALA A 204 6.74 10.04 2.08
C ALA A 204 6.29 10.45 3.49
N TYR A 205 5.76 9.51 4.28
CA TYR A 205 5.16 9.82 5.58
C TYR A 205 6.08 9.52 6.75
N LEU A 206 6.78 8.39 6.76
CA LEU A 206 7.41 7.89 7.98
C LEU A 206 8.85 8.35 8.16
N HIS A 207 9.73 8.14 7.18
CA HIS A 207 11.15 8.54 7.24
C HIS A 207 11.37 10.01 7.64
N PRO A 208 10.59 10.99 7.17
CA PRO A 208 10.78 12.40 7.56
C PRO A 208 10.52 12.71 9.03
N VAL A 209 9.91 11.77 9.79
CA VAL A 209 9.49 11.99 11.18
C VAL A 209 10.01 10.91 12.14
N LEU A 210 10.83 9.97 11.68
CA LEU A 210 11.37 8.88 12.52
C LEU A 210 12.27 9.37 13.67
N GLN A 211 12.78 10.59 13.59
CA GLN A 211 13.57 11.26 14.62
C GLN A 211 12.74 11.83 15.77
N ARG A 212 11.41 11.82 15.68
CA ARG A 212 10.52 12.28 16.75
C ARG A 212 10.67 11.38 17.98
N HIS A 213 10.93 11.98 19.14
CA HIS A 213 11.17 11.25 20.39
C HIS A 213 9.96 10.44 20.89
N ASN A 214 8.76 10.82 20.48
CA ASN A 214 7.48 10.19 20.83
C ASN A 214 7.05 9.12 19.80
N LEU A 215 7.82 8.84 18.75
CA LEU A 215 7.54 7.82 17.75
C LEU A 215 8.58 6.71 17.78
N GLN A 216 8.15 5.48 18.06
CA GLN A 216 9.00 4.30 18.02
C GLN A 216 8.60 3.37 16.87
N LEU A 217 9.59 2.88 16.13
CA LEU A 217 9.41 1.89 15.07
C LEU A 217 10.20 0.61 15.39
N ILE A 218 9.50 -0.53 15.38
CA ILE A 218 10.09 -1.86 15.53
C ILE A 218 9.77 -2.69 14.28
N CYS A 219 10.79 -2.98 13.49
CA CYS A 219 10.70 -3.90 12.34
C CYS A 219 11.09 -5.33 12.74
N GLY A 220 10.67 -6.31 11.93
CA GLY A 220 10.82 -7.74 12.22
C GLY A 220 9.98 -8.20 13.41
N ALA A 221 8.90 -7.47 13.71
CA ALA A 221 8.00 -7.73 14.84
C ALA A 221 6.63 -8.16 14.32
N LEU A 222 6.35 -9.46 14.36
CA LEU A 222 5.06 -10.00 13.97
C LEU A 222 4.10 -9.94 15.15
N THR A 223 3.07 -9.10 15.07
CA THR A 223 2.01 -9.09 16.07
C THR A 223 1.17 -10.35 15.94
N THR A 224 0.99 -11.09 17.05
CA THR A 224 0.34 -12.39 17.07
C THR A 224 -1.00 -12.37 17.77
N ARG A 225 -1.25 -11.39 18.66
CA ARG A 225 -2.49 -11.28 19.42
C ARG A 225 -2.73 -9.87 19.95
N ILE A 226 -3.98 -9.43 19.95
CA ILE A 226 -4.46 -8.24 20.68
C ILE A 226 -4.87 -8.68 22.10
N LEU A 227 -4.44 -7.92 23.11
CA LEU A 227 -4.73 -8.19 24.51
C LEU A 227 -6.00 -7.45 24.94
N PHE A 228 -6.87 -8.11 25.71
CA PHE A 228 -8.15 -7.56 26.14
C PHE A 228 -8.35 -7.60 27.66
N GLU A 229 -8.98 -6.55 28.18
CA GLU A 229 -9.65 -6.54 29.48
C GLU A 229 -11.16 -6.39 29.24
N GLY A 230 -11.90 -7.48 29.44
CA GLY A 230 -13.29 -7.57 28.98
C GLY A 230 -13.36 -7.43 27.46
N ARG A 231 -13.95 -6.34 26.97
CA ARG A 231 -14.04 -6.00 25.53
C ARG A 231 -13.11 -4.84 25.11
N ARG A 232 -12.32 -4.29 26.03
CA ARG A 232 -11.40 -3.19 25.73
C ARG A 232 -10.04 -3.77 25.34
N ALA A 233 -9.52 -3.38 24.17
CA ALA A 233 -8.14 -3.66 23.80
C ALA A 233 -7.20 -2.84 24.70
N VAL A 234 -6.20 -3.49 25.29
CA VAL A 234 -5.26 -2.87 26.25
C VAL A 234 -3.80 -2.98 25.83
N GLY A 235 -3.53 -3.65 24.70
CA GLY A 235 -2.17 -3.87 24.23
C GLY A 235 -2.10 -4.96 23.18
N VAL A 236 -0.88 -5.38 22.86
CA VAL A 236 -0.61 -6.45 21.90
C VAL A 236 0.54 -7.33 22.37
N GLU A 237 0.52 -8.58 21.89
CA GLU A 237 1.63 -9.51 21.95
C GLU A 237 2.24 -9.64 20.55
N TYR A 238 3.56 -9.59 20.46
CA TYR A 238 4.29 -9.74 19.20
C TYR A 238 5.54 -10.60 19.37
N VAL A 239 5.97 -11.23 18.28
CA VAL A 239 7.20 -12.02 18.22
C VAL A 239 8.28 -11.26 17.46
N ARG A 240 9.45 -11.16 18.07
CA ARG A 240 10.65 -10.56 17.46
C ARG A 240 11.88 -11.40 17.80
N GLY A 241 12.65 -11.80 16.78
CA GLY A 241 13.84 -12.63 16.98
C GLY A 241 13.56 -13.95 17.73
N GLY A 242 12.37 -14.53 17.54
CA GLY A 242 11.92 -15.76 18.20
C GLY A 242 11.45 -15.58 19.65
N ARG A 243 11.42 -14.36 20.18
CA ARG A 243 10.93 -14.06 21.53
C ARG A 243 9.57 -13.38 21.48
N SER A 244 8.67 -13.80 22.36
CA SER A 244 7.38 -13.13 22.57
C SER A 244 7.57 -11.95 23.51
N GLU A 245 7.04 -10.79 23.12
CA GLU A 245 7.05 -9.55 23.87
C GLU A 245 5.62 -8.99 23.95
N ARG A 246 5.33 -8.20 24.98
CA ARG A 246 4.03 -7.55 25.18
C ARG A 246 4.22 -6.06 25.40
N VAL A 247 3.28 -5.29 24.88
CA VAL A 247 3.23 -3.83 25.06
C VAL A 247 1.80 -3.40 25.33
N LEU A 248 1.64 -2.45 26.24
CA LEU A 248 0.34 -1.87 26.58
C LEU A 248 0.06 -0.63 25.72
N ALA A 249 -1.22 -0.43 25.41
CA ALA A 249 -1.68 0.64 24.53
C ALA A 249 -2.96 1.29 25.06
N GLY A 250 -3.11 2.60 24.89
CA GLY A 250 -4.38 3.29 25.02
C GLY A 250 -5.37 2.84 23.96
N GLU A 251 -4.91 2.81 22.70
CA GLU A 251 -5.61 2.33 21.52
C GLU A 251 -4.72 1.45 20.63
N VAL A 252 -5.33 0.45 19.99
CA VAL A 252 -4.66 -0.48 19.07
C VAL A 252 -5.24 -0.32 17.67
N LEU A 253 -4.37 0.00 16.70
CA LEU A 253 -4.76 0.32 15.33
C LEU A 253 -4.29 -0.79 14.38
N CYS A 254 -5.24 -1.55 13.84
CA CYS A 254 -4.96 -2.65 12.89
C CYS A 254 -4.67 -2.10 11.48
N CYS A 255 -3.42 -2.17 11.05
CA CYS A 255 -2.93 -1.73 9.73
C CYS A 255 -2.20 -2.86 8.99
N GLY A 256 -2.56 -4.12 9.26
CA GLY A 256 -1.98 -5.32 8.64
C GLY A 256 -2.40 -5.54 7.18
N GLY A 257 -3.27 -4.67 6.64
CA GLY A 257 -3.88 -4.81 5.32
C GLY A 257 -5.06 -5.77 5.30
N ALA A 258 -5.66 -5.96 4.13
CA ALA A 258 -6.91 -6.72 3.94
C ALA A 258 -6.82 -8.20 4.34
N ILE A 259 -5.61 -8.78 4.40
CA ILE A 259 -5.41 -10.20 4.76
C ILE A 259 -5.03 -10.34 6.24
N ASN A 260 -3.98 -9.65 6.71
CA ASN A 260 -3.50 -9.87 8.09
C ASN A 260 -4.35 -9.19 9.16
N SER A 261 -5.07 -8.11 8.83
CA SER A 261 -5.93 -7.45 9.83
C SER A 261 -7.08 -8.35 10.29
N PRO A 262 -7.92 -8.94 9.40
CA PRO A 262 -8.95 -9.87 9.84
C PRO A 262 -8.37 -11.12 10.48
N GLN A 263 -7.26 -11.66 9.95
CA GLN A 263 -6.58 -12.81 10.57
C GLN A 263 -6.17 -12.51 12.02
N LEU A 264 -5.56 -11.35 12.27
CA LEU A 264 -5.17 -10.98 13.62
C LEU A 264 -6.38 -10.79 14.55
N LEU A 265 -7.46 -10.19 14.06
CA LEU A 265 -8.71 -10.05 14.81
C LEU A 265 -9.24 -11.44 15.22
N GLN A 266 -9.30 -12.39 14.27
CA GLN A 266 -9.71 -13.76 14.52
C GLN A 266 -8.79 -14.45 15.55
N LEU A 267 -7.46 -14.38 15.37
CA LEU A 267 -6.46 -14.91 16.32
C LEU A 267 -6.56 -14.29 17.73
N SER A 268 -7.20 -13.12 17.83
CA SER A 268 -7.42 -12.39 19.09
C SER A 268 -8.83 -12.58 19.66
N GLY A 269 -9.66 -13.43 19.04
CA GLY A 269 -11.01 -13.76 19.52
C GLY A 269 -12.13 -12.85 18.98
N ILE A 270 -11.90 -12.08 17.91
CA ILE A 270 -12.93 -11.29 17.24
C ILE A 270 -13.22 -11.91 15.88
N GLY A 271 -14.39 -12.53 15.72
CA GLY A 271 -14.77 -13.25 14.49
C GLY A 271 -16.04 -14.09 14.68
N ASP A 272 -16.30 -15.03 13.77
CA ASP A 272 -17.36 -16.03 13.95
C ASP A 272 -17.02 -16.94 15.15
N ALA A 273 -17.92 -17.01 16.13
CA ALA A 273 -17.61 -17.71 17.38
C ALA A 273 -17.49 -19.24 17.19
N ALA A 274 -18.22 -19.81 16.24
CA ALA A 274 -18.17 -21.23 15.93
C ALA A 274 -16.89 -21.59 15.17
N GLU A 275 -16.48 -20.77 14.20
CA GLU A 275 -15.20 -20.93 13.50
C GLU A 275 -14.01 -20.78 14.46
N LEU A 276 -14.02 -19.74 15.30
CA LEU A 276 -12.97 -19.53 16.31
C LEU A 276 -12.84 -20.73 17.27
N ALA A 277 -13.97 -21.32 17.70
CA ALA A 277 -13.96 -22.48 18.57
C ALA A 277 -13.32 -23.72 17.91
N GLN A 278 -13.47 -23.92 16.59
CA GLN A 278 -12.82 -25.01 15.85
C GLN A 278 -11.29 -24.89 15.88
N HIS A 279 -10.77 -23.67 16.03
CA HIS A 279 -9.34 -23.39 16.16
C HIS A 279 -8.86 -23.26 17.62
N GLY A 280 -9.71 -23.59 18.60
CA GLY A 280 -9.37 -23.48 20.02
C GLY A 280 -9.23 -22.04 20.51
N ILE A 281 -9.81 -21.07 19.80
CA ILE A 281 -9.77 -19.65 20.15
C ILE A 281 -11.07 -19.28 20.87
N ARG A 282 -10.94 -18.73 22.08
CA ARG A 282 -12.08 -18.19 22.82
C ARG A 282 -12.53 -16.88 22.20
N ALA A 283 -13.81 -16.80 21.82
CA ALA A 283 -14.41 -15.56 21.34
C ALA A 283 -14.45 -14.50 22.45
N VAL A 284 -13.89 -13.33 22.15
CA VAL A 284 -14.04 -12.06 22.88
C VAL A 284 -15.30 -11.32 22.39
N GLN A 285 -15.52 -11.33 21.08
CA GLN A 285 -16.67 -10.71 20.43
C GLN A 285 -17.07 -11.53 19.21
N HIS A 286 -18.33 -11.98 19.17
CA HIS A 286 -18.91 -12.56 17.96
C HIS A 286 -19.13 -11.44 16.94
N LEU A 287 -18.40 -11.51 15.84
CA LEU A 287 -18.47 -10.57 14.71
C LEU A 287 -18.20 -11.35 13.42
N PRO A 288 -19.19 -12.07 12.88
CA PRO A 288 -18.99 -13.04 11.80
C PRO A 288 -18.55 -12.40 10.47
N GLY A 289 -18.66 -11.09 10.31
CA GLY A 289 -18.15 -10.38 9.13
C GLY A 289 -16.63 -10.24 9.06
N VAL A 290 -15.88 -10.61 10.12
CA VAL A 290 -14.41 -10.52 10.11
C VAL A 290 -13.83 -11.62 9.23
N GLY A 291 -13.17 -11.23 8.15
CA GLY A 291 -12.61 -12.15 7.14
C GLY A 291 -13.49 -12.28 5.90
N GLU A 292 -14.74 -11.84 5.99
CA GLU A 292 -15.73 -11.90 4.93
C GLU A 292 -15.67 -10.69 3.99
N ASN A 293 -16.46 -10.75 2.91
CA ASN A 293 -16.63 -9.67 1.92
C ASN A 293 -15.30 -9.22 1.27
N LEU A 294 -14.33 -10.15 1.14
CA LEU A 294 -13.09 -9.92 0.41
C LEU A 294 -13.41 -9.58 -1.05
N GLN A 295 -12.88 -8.46 -1.51
CA GLN A 295 -13.00 -7.97 -2.88
C GLN A 295 -11.59 -7.70 -3.42
N ASP A 296 -11.37 -8.06 -4.68
CA ASP A 296 -10.13 -7.75 -5.40
C ASP A 296 -10.47 -7.45 -6.87
N HIS A 297 -9.55 -6.79 -7.58
CA HIS A 297 -9.67 -6.57 -9.02
C HIS A 297 -8.97 -7.70 -9.76
N LEU A 298 -9.73 -8.48 -10.54
CA LEU A 298 -9.18 -9.53 -11.39
C LEU A 298 -8.49 -8.91 -12.61
N GLU A 299 -7.23 -9.28 -12.81
CA GLU A 299 -6.41 -8.82 -13.93
C GLU A 299 -6.11 -9.97 -14.91
N VAL A 300 -6.13 -9.66 -16.21
CA VAL A 300 -5.66 -10.56 -17.28
C VAL A 300 -4.69 -9.80 -18.16
N TYR A 301 -3.51 -10.37 -18.38
CA TYR A 301 -2.51 -9.79 -19.27
C TYR A 301 -2.79 -10.15 -20.73
N VAL A 302 -2.92 -9.13 -21.57
CA VAL A 302 -2.99 -9.26 -23.03
C VAL A 302 -1.73 -8.63 -23.63
N GLN A 303 -0.89 -9.45 -24.25
CA GLN A 303 0.42 -9.03 -24.76
C GLN A 303 0.49 -9.18 -26.28
N HIS A 304 1.10 -8.19 -26.95
CA HIS A 304 1.30 -8.18 -28.39
C HIS A 304 2.76 -7.88 -28.74
N ALA A 305 3.25 -8.51 -29.81
CA ALA A 305 4.56 -8.18 -30.35
C ALA A 305 4.54 -6.81 -31.03
N CYS A 306 5.56 -5.98 -30.77
CA CYS A 306 5.73 -4.72 -31.48
C CYS A 306 6.42 -4.96 -32.83
N LEU A 307 5.92 -4.33 -33.89
CA LEU A 307 6.55 -4.36 -35.22
C LEU A 307 7.87 -3.56 -35.26
N GLN A 308 8.03 -2.62 -34.32
CA GLN A 308 9.21 -1.77 -34.18
C GLN A 308 9.90 -2.05 -32.84
N PRO A 309 11.21 -1.79 -32.70
CA PRO A 309 11.97 -2.01 -31.45
C PRO A 309 11.71 -0.89 -30.42
N VAL A 310 10.45 -0.60 -30.14
CA VAL A 310 10.00 0.51 -29.27
C VAL A 310 9.50 0.03 -27.90
N SER A 311 9.46 -1.29 -27.67
CA SER A 311 9.06 -1.86 -26.39
C SER A 311 10.19 -1.86 -25.38
N MET A 312 9.84 -1.93 -24.10
CA MET A 312 10.80 -2.00 -22.99
C MET A 312 11.34 -3.41 -22.74
N GLN A 313 10.90 -4.41 -23.51
CA GLN A 313 11.32 -5.81 -23.37
C GLN A 313 12.84 -6.02 -23.31
N PRO A 314 13.69 -5.30 -24.10
CA PRO A 314 15.14 -5.46 -24.00
C PRO A 314 15.70 -5.13 -22.61
N ALA A 315 15.07 -4.22 -21.85
CA ALA A 315 15.53 -3.84 -20.51
C ALA A 315 15.40 -5.00 -19.49
N LEU A 316 14.51 -5.96 -19.75
CA LEU A 316 14.30 -7.12 -18.89
C LEU A 316 15.40 -8.19 -19.03
N ARG A 317 16.20 -8.14 -20.10
CA ARG A 317 17.28 -9.09 -20.35
C ARG A 317 18.36 -8.95 -19.26
N TRP A 318 18.74 -10.07 -18.65
CA TRP A 318 19.59 -10.08 -17.46
C TRP A 318 20.93 -9.35 -17.64
N TYR A 319 21.53 -9.41 -18.84
CA TYR A 319 22.81 -8.77 -19.15
C TYR A 319 22.71 -7.24 -19.34
N ASN A 320 21.51 -6.69 -19.56
CA ASN A 320 21.30 -5.24 -19.62
C ASN A 320 21.10 -4.63 -18.22
N LYS A 321 20.70 -5.45 -17.23
CA LYS A 321 20.39 -4.99 -15.87
C LYS A 321 21.57 -4.29 -15.17
N PRO A 322 22.84 -4.72 -15.28
CA PRO A 322 23.96 -4.02 -14.66
C PRO A 322 24.13 -2.59 -15.17
N TRP A 323 24.04 -2.38 -16.48
CA TRP A 323 24.17 -1.05 -17.09
C TRP A 323 22.99 -0.14 -16.71
N ILE A 324 21.78 -0.68 -16.74
CA ILE A 324 20.57 0.03 -16.30
C ILE A 324 20.70 0.44 -14.82
N GLY A 325 21.18 -0.47 -13.98
CA GLY A 325 21.46 -0.20 -12.57
C GLY A 325 22.51 0.91 -12.39
N TYR A 326 23.58 0.91 -13.19
CA TYR A 326 24.58 1.97 -13.20
C TYR A 326 23.97 3.33 -13.57
N GLN A 327 23.23 3.41 -14.68
CA GLN A 327 22.57 4.65 -15.11
C GLN A 327 21.64 5.21 -14.02
N TRP A 328 20.88 4.35 -13.35
CA TRP A 328 20.01 4.77 -12.28
C TRP A 328 20.74 5.20 -11.02
N LEU A 329 21.77 4.46 -10.61
CA LEU A 329 22.48 4.72 -9.36
C LEU A 329 23.21 6.07 -9.38
N PHE A 330 23.86 6.38 -10.50
CA PHE A 330 24.70 7.57 -10.65
C PHE A 330 24.02 8.75 -11.32
N HIS A 331 23.09 8.50 -12.25
CA HIS A 331 22.49 9.56 -13.07
C HIS A 331 20.97 9.68 -12.91
N ARG A 332 20.30 8.69 -12.28
CA ARG A 332 18.82 8.64 -12.21
C ARG A 332 18.16 8.72 -13.59
N THR A 333 18.81 8.16 -14.61
CA THR A 333 18.35 8.15 -16.01
C THR A 333 18.21 6.72 -16.55
N GLY A 334 17.84 6.62 -17.83
CA GLY A 334 17.65 5.34 -18.51
C GLY A 334 16.26 4.75 -18.25
N PRO A 335 16.06 3.45 -18.47
CA PRO A 335 14.76 2.81 -18.32
C PRO A 335 14.44 2.45 -16.86
N ALA A 336 15.39 2.59 -15.93
CA ALA A 336 15.21 2.22 -14.53
C ALA A 336 14.28 3.11 -13.68
N PRO A 337 14.24 4.44 -13.91
CA PRO A 337 13.26 5.35 -13.33
C PRO A 337 11.82 5.14 -13.81
N GLU A 338 11.61 4.32 -14.84
CA GLU A 338 10.29 3.99 -15.35
C GLU A 338 9.73 2.75 -14.64
N SER A 339 8.40 2.73 -14.43
CA SER A 339 7.68 1.53 -14.01
C SER A 339 7.39 0.68 -15.24
N PHE A 340 7.93 -0.54 -15.29
CA PHE A 340 7.62 -1.51 -16.34
C PHE A 340 6.32 -2.25 -16.06
#